data_AF-A0A2R7L7M1-F1
#
_entry.id   AF-A0A2R7L7M1-F1
#
_cell.length_a   1.000
_cell.length_b   1.000
_cell.length_c   1.000
_cell.angle_alpha   90.00
_cell.angle_beta   90.00
_cell.angle_gamma   90.00
#
_symmetry.space_group_name_H-M   'P 1'
#
loop_
_entity.id
_entity.type
_entity.pdbx_description
1 polymer ?
#
loop_
_entity_poly.entity_id
_entity_poly.type
_entity_poly.pdbx_seq_one_letter_code
_entity_poly.pdbx_strand_id
1 'polypeptide(L)'
;MLIVHGLDLSYFTGKLEGYLRAKGLPYRLQEMDTASFRALGRKTGVWQMPQLEGPDGQWLTDTPVIIDRLERDHPDSSLTPDDPALRFLADLIETYGDEHLWRPALYYRWAFAADARLMSGRLADGMFADIPLPRALRRQIALRRQRSVYLRDEGVTPANRSRIEADYLDLLAALNPVFATRDWLLGDAPTRADIGLFGPLFRHFASDPTPAAILRDRAPRVAEWVARLWALAPDPDRTAAPLHHGPEDLRPLLDLVENRFLPEMAANQLAVREGSPRTRYTDAGVTFAYRANPYRAWRLDRLQASYAALDPAARASLGQHLGPGSVATLALPPGPQPIAPPSSPGAVVRDRWWR
;
A
#
# COMPACT_ATOMS: atom_id res chain seq x y z
N MET A 1 -21.01 0.08 15.11
CA MET A 1 -19.66 -0.55 15.09
C MET A 1 -19.26 -0.77 13.64
N LEU A 2 -18.00 -0.54 13.28
CA LEU A 2 -17.50 -0.75 11.93
C LEU A 2 -17.29 -2.26 11.65
N ILE A 3 -17.55 -2.71 10.42
CA ILE A 3 -17.22 -4.07 10.00
C ILE A 3 -16.23 -4.00 8.84
N VAL A 4 -15.05 -4.59 9.03
CA VAL A 4 -14.03 -4.74 8.00
C VAL A 4 -14.25 -6.08 7.33
N HIS A 5 -14.75 -6.08 6.11
CA HIS A 5 -14.87 -7.29 5.29
C HIS A 5 -13.57 -7.48 4.52
N GLY A 6 -12.90 -8.61 4.70
CA GLY A 6 -11.62 -8.88 4.03
C GLY A 6 -11.04 -10.24 4.39
N LEU A 7 -9.73 -10.41 4.21
CA LEU A 7 -8.99 -11.57 4.72
C LEU A 7 -7.92 -11.08 5.68
N ASP A 8 -7.69 -11.78 6.78
CA ASP A 8 -6.63 -11.42 7.74
C ASP A 8 -5.22 -11.46 7.10
N LEU A 9 -5.00 -12.33 6.10
CA LEU A 9 -3.74 -12.47 5.38
C LEU A 9 -3.54 -11.41 4.28
N SER A 10 -4.52 -10.53 4.08
CA SER A 10 -4.48 -9.51 3.03
C SER A 10 -3.65 -8.31 3.45
N TYR A 11 -2.79 -7.87 2.54
CA TYR A 11 -2.04 -6.61 2.58
C TYR A 11 -2.90 -5.45 3.10
N PHE A 12 -3.97 -5.12 2.38
CA PHE A 12 -4.75 -3.92 2.63
C PHE A 12 -5.73 -4.08 3.79
N THR A 13 -6.16 -5.31 4.10
CA THR A 13 -6.96 -5.55 5.31
C THR A 13 -6.10 -5.25 6.54
N GLY A 14 -4.88 -5.80 6.61
CA GLY A 14 -3.97 -5.52 7.72
C GLY A 14 -3.63 -4.04 7.86
N LYS A 15 -3.41 -3.33 6.73
CA LYS A 15 -3.24 -1.88 6.70
C LYS A 15 -4.42 -1.16 7.38
N LEU A 16 -5.65 -1.46 6.95
CA LEU A 16 -6.85 -0.83 7.48
C LEU A 16 -7.08 -1.17 8.95
N GLU A 17 -6.86 -2.41 9.37
CA GLU A 17 -6.94 -2.80 10.77
C GLU A 17 -5.93 -2.03 11.63
N GLY A 18 -4.69 -1.87 11.17
CA GLY A 18 -3.65 -1.06 11.83
C GLY A 18 -4.07 0.40 11.99
N TYR A 19 -4.61 1.00 10.92
CA TYR A 19 -5.16 2.35 10.96
C TYR A 19 -6.31 2.49 11.98
N LEU A 20 -7.29 1.60 11.95
CA LEU A 20 -8.46 1.66 12.84
C LEU A 20 -8.06 1.54 14.31
N ARG A 21 -7.06 0.70 14.62
CA ARG A 21 -6.48 0.56 15.97
C ARG A 21 -5.77 1.82 16.41
N ALA A 22 -4.87 2.33 15.58
CA ALA A 22 -4.12 3.55 15.83
C ALA A 22 -5.05 4.75 16.09
N LYS A 23 -6.17 4.82 15.36
CA LYS A 23 -7.20 5.85 15.52
C LYS A 23 -8.20 5.58 16.65
N GLY A 24 -8.23 4.37 17.21
CA GLY A 24 -9.17 3.98 18.26
C GLY A 24 -10.60 3.71 17.78
N LEU A 25 -10.80 3.45 16.49
CA LEU A 25 -12.13 3.16 15.94
C LEU A 25 -12.47 1.67 16.13
N PRO A 26 -13.51 1.34 16.92
CA PRO A 26 -13.87 -0.04 17.19
C PRO A 26 -14.42 -0.71 15.93
N TYR A 27 -13.84 -1.87 15.59
CA TYR A 27 -14.22 -2.63 14.41
C TYR A 27 -14.26 -4.13 14.70
N ARG A 28 -14.97 -4.86 13.83
CA ARG A 28 -14.91 -6.33 13.76
C ARG A 28 -14.45 -6.76 12.38
N LEU A 29 -13.48 -7.67 12.31
CA LEU A 29 -13.12 -8.34 11.07
C LEU A 29 -14.17 -9.40 10.72
N GLN A 30 -14.69 -9.34 9.50
CA GLN A 30 -15.53 -10.36 8.88
C GLN A 30 -14.73 -10.97 7.74
N GLU A 31 -14.25 -12.20 7.93
CA GLU A 31 -13.54 -12.90 6.85
C GLU A 31 -14.47 -13.20 5.68
N MET A 32 -13.95 -13.03 4.46
CA MET A 32 -14.66 -13.32 3.22
C MET A 32 -14.34 -14.72 2.70
N ASP A 33 -15.35 -15.34 2.10
CA ASP A 33 -15.26 -16.47 1.17
C ASP A 33 -15.57 -16.03 -0.28
N THR A 34 -15.65 -16.95 -1.25
CA THR A 34 -15.87 -16.53 -2.63
C THR A 34 -17.27 -15.96 -2.86
N ALA A 35 -18.29 -16.50 -2.18
CA ALA A 35 -19.67 -16.04 -2.26
C ALA A 35 -19.83 -14.62 -1.71
N SER A 36 -19.35 -14.36 -0.50
CA SER A 36 -19.39 -13.03 0.13
C SER A 36 -18.55 -12.02 -0.62
N PHE A 37 -17.34 -12.36 -1.08
CA PHE A 37 -16.53 -11.46 -1.91
C PHE A 37 -17.27 -11.02 -3.19
N ARG A 38 -17.96 -11.96 -3.85
CA ARG A 38 -18.78 -11.65 -5.04
C ARG A 38 -20.00 -10.80 -4.70
N ALA A 39 -20.72 -11.12 -3.62
CA ALA A 39 -21.91 -10.39 -3.20
C ALA A 39 -21.56 -8.95 -2.81
N LEU A 40 -20.50 -8.78 -2.02
CA LEU A 40 -20.03 -7.47 -1.55
C LEU A 40 -19.45 -6.64 -2.68
N GLY A 41 -18.71 -7.25 -3.61
CA GLY A 41 -18.27 -6.54 -4.81
C GLY A 41 -19.41 -6.06 -5.71
N ARG A 42 -20.53 -6.79 -5.80
CA ARG A 42 -21.75 -6.27 -6.47
C ARG A 42 -22.36 -5.08 -5.72
N LYS A 43 -22.29 -5.09 -4.39
CA LYS A 43 -22.81 -4.02 -3.53
C LYS A 43 -21.99 -2.74 -3.67
N THR A 44 -20.66 -2.85 -3.73
CA THR A 44 -19.74 -1.70 -3.79
C THR A 44 -19.32 -1.30 -5.20
N GLY A 45 -19.62 -2.13 -6.21
CA GLY A 45 -19.19 -1.91 -7.59
C GLY A 45 -17.74 -2.29 -7.86
N VAL A 46 -17.00 -2.81 -6.88
CA VAL A 46 -15.59 -3.21 -7.03
C VAL A 46 -15.27 -4.57 -6.37
N TRP A 47 -14.64 -5.48 -7.11
CA TRP A 47 -14.04 -6.72 -6.62
C TRP A 47 -12.68 -6.46 -5.95
N GLN A 48 -12.74 -5.80 -4.80
CA GLN A 48 -11.58 -5.48 -3.99
C GLN A 48 -11.89 -5.71 -2.51
N MET A 49 -10.83 -6.01 -1.76
CA MET A 49 -10.82 -6.07 -0.31
C MET A 49 -9.70 -5.14 0.21
N PRO A 50 -9.83 -4.59 1.43
CA PRO A 50 -11.00 -4.70 2.31
C PRO A 50 -12.18 -3.83 1.82
N GLN A 51 -13.37 -4.12 2.34
CA GLN A 51 -14.56 -3.27 2.25
C GLN A 51 -15.00 -2.91 3.66
N LEU A 52 -15.26 -1.64 3.93
CA LEU A 52 -15.68 -1.15 5.24
C LEU A 52 -17.18 -0.86 5.22
N GLU A 53 -17.89 -1.49 6.15
CA GLU A 53 -19.30 -1.24 6.42
C GLU A 53 -19.44 -0.35 7.67
N GLY A 54 -20.10 0.79 7.48
CA GLY A 54 -20.45 1.74 8.52
C GLY A 54 -21.70 1.32 9.32
N PRO A 55 -21.87 1.84 10.54
CA PRO A 55 -23.06 1.56 11.37
C PRO A 55 -24.37 2.09 10.77
N ASP A 56 -24.27 3.07 9.87
CA ASP A 56 -25.35 3.69 9.11
C ASP A 56 -25.68 2.94 7.80
N GLY A 57 -25.01 1.81 7.55
CA GLY A 57 -25.15 1.04 6.32
C GLY A 57 -24.35 1.61 5.14
N GLN A 58 -23.54 2.64 5.33
CA GLN A 58 -22.62 3.14 4.30
C GLN A 58 -21.53 2.10 4.01
N TRP A 59 -21.13 2.00 2.74
CA TRP A 59 -20.01 1.15 2.31
C TRP A 59 -18.89 1.98 1.71
N LEU A 60 -17.67 1.69 2.14
CA LEU A 60 -16.45 2.26 1.59
C LEU A 60 -15.53 1.12 1.11
N THR A 61 -14.77 1.41 0.07
CA THR A 61 -13.73 0.54 -0.47
C THR A 61 -12.52 1.41 -0.78
N ASP A 62 -11.39 0.77 -1.06
CA ASP A 62 -10.09 1.41 -1.30
C ASP A 62 -9.51 2.10 -0.05
N THR A 63 -8.45 1.53 0.53
CA THR A 63 -7.96 1.92 1.86
C THR A 63 -7.60 3.40 2.00
N PRO A 64 -6.97 4.07 1.02
CA PRO A 64 -6.69 5.49 1.18
C PRO A 64 -7.97 6.34 1.14
N VAL A 65 -8.96 5.98 0.31
CA VAL A 65 -10.26 6.67 0.28
C VAL A 65 -11.03 6.45 1.59
N ILE A 66 -10.97 5.23 2.14
CA ILE A 66 -11.51 4.92 3.47
C ILE A 66 -10.84 5.80 4.52
N ILE A 67 -9.51 5.85 4.55
CA ILE A 67 -8.74 6.65 5.52
C ILE A 67 -9.08 8.14 5.37
N ASP A 68 -9.10 8.70 4.15
CA ASP A 68 -9.43 10.11 3.93
C ASP A 68 -10.86 10.46 4.38
N ARG A 69 -11.79 9.50 4.34
CA ARG A 69 -13.15 9.68 4.86
C ARG A 69 -13.16 9.62 6.39
N LEU A 70 -12.49 8.64 6.98
CA LEU A 70 -12.46 8.46 8.43
C LEU A 70 -11.67 9.58 9.14
N GLU A 71 -10.60 10.11 8.55
CA GLU A 71 -9.89 11.28 9.08
C GLU A 71 -10.79 12.54 9.10
N ARG A 72 -11.69 12.70 8.12
CA ARG A 72 -12.67 13.80 8.11
C ARG A 72 -13.82 13.60 9.08
N ASP A 73 -14.36 12.39 9.14
CA ASP A 73 -15.53 12.07 9.95
C ASP A 73 -15.18 11.92 11.45
N HIS A 74 -13.91 11.63 11.76
CA HIS A 74 -13.40 11.44 13.13
C HIS A 74 -12.09 12.24 13.31
N PRO A 75 -12.14 13.51 13.72
CA PRO A 75 -10.94 14.36 13.79
C PRO A 75 -9.97 13.98 14.93
N ASP A 76 -10.44 13.27 15.96
CA ASP A 76 -9.60 12.86 17.10
C ASP A 76 -8.56 11.80 16.71
N SER A 77 -7.41 11.78 17.42
CA SER A 77 -6.29 10.86 17.17
C SER A 77 -5.91 10.80 15.68
N SER A 78 -5.78 11.96 15.04
CA SER A 78 -5.50 12.04 13.61
C SER A 78 -4.12 11.48 13.28
N LEU A 79 -4.05 10.77 12.14
CA LEU A 79 -2.80 10.29 11.56
C LEU A 79 -2.37 11.15 10.36
N THR A 80 -3.07 12.26 10.15
CA THR A 80 -2.78 13.26 9.13
C THR A 80 -2.07 14.45 9.78
N PRO A 81 -0.80 14.72 9.42
CA PRO A 81 -0.08 15.87 9.96
C PRO A 81 -0.78 17.20 9.67
N ASP A 82 -0.71 18.15 10.61
CA ASP A 82 -1.21 19.52 10.40
C ASP A 82 -0.33 20.32 9.44
N ASP A 83 0.99 20.14 9.53
CA ASP A 83 1.94 20.77 8.62
C ASP A 83 1.74 20.28 7.18
N PRO A 84 1.50 21.18 6.20
CA PRO A 84 1.20 20.77 4.83
C PRO A 84 2.34 20.03 4.11
N ALA A 85 3.60 20.37 4.40
CA ALA A 85 4.75 19.70 3.79
C ALA A 85 4.91 18.28 4.34
N LEU A 86 4.79 18.10 5.65
CA LEU A 86 4.82 16.80 6.32
C LEU A 86 3.65 15.92 5.91
N ARG A 87 2.45 16.50 5.77
CA ARG A 87 1.27 15.81 5.25
C ARG A 87 1.51 15.26 3.85
N PHE A 88 2.04 16.09 2.95
CA PHE A 88 2.38 15.66 1.60
C PHE A 88 3.43 14.55 1.60
N LEU A 89 4.46 14.66 2.43
CA LEU A 89 5.49 13.62 2.56
C LEU A 89 4.88 12.30 3.07
N ALA A 90 3.93 12.38 4.00
CA ALA A 90 3.21 11.20 4.50
C ALA A 90 2.33 10.55 3.42
N ASP A 91 1.63 11.35 2.61
CA ASP A 91 0.85 10.87 1.44
C ASP A 91 1.76 10.17 0.41
N LEU A 92 2.94 10.74 0.16
CA LEU A 92 3.93 10.20 -0.77
C LEU A 92 4.46 8.84 -0.32
N ILE A 93 4.85 8.72 0.96
CA ILE A 93 5.32 7.46 1.55
C ILE A 93 4.18 6.43 1.63
N GLU A 94 2.96 6.85 1.94
CA GLU A 94 1.80 5.96 1.92
C GLU A 94 1.61 5.35 0.53
N THR A 95 1.66 6.18 -0.51
CA THR A 95 1.49 5.73 -1.90
C THR A 95 2.65 4.85 -2.35
N TYR A 96 3.88 5.13 -1.91
CA TYR A 96 5.04 4.26 -2.12
C TYR A 96 4.79 2.86 -1.55
N GLY A 97 4.32 2.79 -0.30
CA GLY A 97 3.93 1.54 0.33
C GLY A 97 2.91 0.80 -0.51
N ASP A 98 1.74 1.41 -0.71
CA ASP A 98 0.59 0.79 -1.37
C ASP A 98 0.87 0.27 -2.79
N GLU A 99 1.63 1.04 -3.59
CA GLU A 99 1.77 0.76 -5.01
C GLU A 99 3.09 0.09 -5.39
N HIS A 100 4.22 0.54 -4.85
CA HIS A 100 5.53 -0.02 -5.21
C HIS A 100 5.79 -1.33 -4.47
N LEU A 101 5.60 -1.34 -3.14
CA LEU A 101 5.91 -2.50 -2.31
C LEU A 101 4.91 -3.66 -2.48
N TRP A 102 3.82 -3.46 -3.23
CA TRP A 102 2.90 -4.50 -3.64
C TRP A 102 3.59 -5.65 -4.38
N ARG A 103 4.43 -5.33 -5.39
CA ARG A 103 5.15 -6.34 -6.20
C ARG A 103 6.11 -7.17 -5.35
N PRO A 104 7.06 -6.61 -4.58
CA PRO A 104 7.96 -7.42 -3.77
C PRO A 104 7.22 -8.22 -2.68
N ALA A 105 6.21 -7.64 -2.01
CA ALA A 105 5.44 -8.35 -0.99
C ALA A 105 4.74 -9.61 -1.54
N LEU A 106 4.24 -9.57 -2.78
CA LEU A 106 3.64 -10.72 -3.43
C LEU A 106 4.64 -11.67 -4.08
N TYR A 107 5.77 -11.14 -4.54
CA TYR A 107 6.87 -11.95 -5.01
C TYR A 107 7.35 -12.90 -3.91
N TYR A 108 7.70 -12.38 -2.73
CA TYR A 108 8.13 -13.19 -1.60
C TYR A 108 7.07 -14.24 -1.21
N ARG A 109 5.78 -13.86 -1.21
CA ARG A 109 4.69 -14.78 -0.88
C ARG A 109 4.53 -15.96 -1.84
N TRP A 110 4.65 -15.72 -3.15
CA TRP A 110 4.21 -16.69 -4.17
C TRP A 110 5.36 -17.36 -4.93
N ALA A 111 6.55 -16.76 -4.94
CA ALA A 111 7.74 -17.32 -5.58
C ALA A 111 8.40 -18.38 -4.70
N PHE A 112 8.44 -18.17 -3.38
CA PHE A 112 9.10 -19.08 -2.43
C PHE A 112 8.15 -20.22 -2.02
N ALA A 113 8.69 -21.45 -1.96
CA ALA A 113 7.88 -22.65 -1.86
C ALA A 113 7.18 -22.80 -0.49
N ALA A 114 7.85 -22.45 0.60
CA ALA A 114 7.30 -22.52 1.96
C ALA A 114 6.13 -21.54 2.13
N ASP A 115 6.34 -20.30 1.71
CA ASP A 115 5.38 -19.19 1.75
C ASP A 115 4.14 -19.52 0.91
N ALA A 116 4.36 -19.90 -0.35
CA ALA A 116 3.29 -20.23 -1.26
C ALA A 116 2.49 -21.45 -0.78
N ARG A 117 3.14 -22.44 -0.16
CA ARG A 117 2.47 -23.60 0.44
C ARG A 117 1.58 -23.20 1.62
N LEU A 118 2.09 -22.38 2.53
CA LEU A 118 1.34 -21.90 3.69
C LEU A 118 0.14 -21.06 3.23
N MET A 119 0.37 -20.03 2.41
CA MET A 119 -0.67 -19.09 2.00
C MET A 119 -1.73 -19.71 1.09
N SER A 120 -1.34 -20.64 0.19
CA SER A 120 -2.33 -21.39 -0.59
C SER A 120 -3.20 -22.31 0.29
N GLY A 121 -2.65 -22.84 1.39
CA GLY A 121 -3.41 -23.60 2.38
C GLY A 121 -4.43 -22.70 3.10
N ARG A 122 -3.99 -21.55 3.60
CA ARG A 122 -4.87 -20.57 4.26
C ARG A 122 -6.01 -20.10 3.34
N LEU A 123 -5.72 -19.81 2.08
CA LEU A 123 -6.75 -19.46 1.10
C LEU A 123 -7.72 -20.62 0.83
N ALA A 124 -7.25 -21.87 0.84
CA ALA A 124 -8.13 -23.02 0.70
C ALA A 124 -9.09 -23.16 1.89
N ASP A 125 -8.64 -22.80 3.10
CA ASP A 125 -9.40 -22.96 4.33
C ASP A 125 -10.34 -21.77 4.63
N GLY A 126 -9.99 -20.56 4.18
CA GLY A 126 -10.79 -19.34 4.32
C GLY A 126 -11.48 -18.94 3.03
N MET A 127 -10.83 -18.10 2.22
CA MET A 127 -11.40 -17.52 0.99
C MET A 127 -12.11 -18.52 0.06
N PHE A 128 -11.61 -19.76 -0.06
CA PHE A 128 -12.18 -20.79 -0.94
C PHE A 128 -12.95 -21.87 -0.15
N ALA A 129 -13.34 -21.60 1.09
CA ALA A 129 -14.08 -22.51 1.98
C ALA A 129 -15.36 -23.07 1.32
N ASP A 130 -16.06 -22.21 0.58
CA ASP A 130 -17.37 -22.43 -0.04
C ASP A 130 -17.32 -23.15 -1.39
N ILE A 131 -16.12 -23.41 -1.95
CA ILE A 131 -15.98 -24.16 -3.19
C ILE A 131 -16.12 -25.67 -2.89
N PRO A 132 -17.06 -26.40 -3.54
CA PRO A 132 -17.34 -27.81 -3.26
C PRO A 132 -16.30 -28.75 -3.87
N LEU A 133 -15.02 -28.56 -3.53
CA LEU A 133 -13.88 -29.34 -3.99
C LEU A 133 -13.01 -29.77 -2.80
N PRO A 134 -12.29 -30.91 -2.90
CA PRO A 134 -11.33 -31.32 -1.89
C PRO A 134 -10.31 -30.21 -1.60
N ARG A 135 -9.91 -30.05 -0.33
CA ARG A 135 -8.98 -29.00 0.11
C ARG A 135 -7.70 -28.93 -0.72
N ALA A 136 -7.13 -30.09 -1.08
CA ALA A 136 -5.93 -30.15 -1.90
C ALA A 136 -6.11 -29.49 -3.28
N LEU A 137 -7.28 -29.68 -3.91
CA LEU A 137 -7.60 -29.07 -5.19
C LEU A 137 -7.86 -27.57 -5.05
N ARG A 138 -8.60 -27.14 -4.02
CA ARG A 138 -8.79 -25.70 -3.71
C ARG A 138 -7.47 -24.98 -3.51
N ARG A 139 -6.55 -25.59 -2.75
CA ARG A 139 -5.19 -25.09 -2.56
C ARG A 139 -4.43 -24.96 -3.88
N GLN A 140 -4.52 -25.96 -4.76
CA GLN A 140 -3.84 -25.91 -6.06
C GLN A 140 -4.44 -24.84 -6.99
N ILE A 141 -5.77 -24.67 -6.98
CA ILE A 141 -6.46 -23.59 -7.69
C ILE A 141 -5.99 -22.23 -7.17
N ALA A 142 -5.96 -22.04 -5.85
CA ALA A 142 -5.44 -20.82 -5.22
C ALA A 142 -4.02 -20.55 -5.69
N LEU A 143 -3.10 -21.50 -5.51
CA LEU A 143 -1.70 -21.34 -5.89
C LEU A 143 -1.53 -20.94 -7.37
N ARG A 144 -2.21 -21.63 -8.30
CA ARG A 144 -2.12 -21.34 -9.73
C ARG A 144 -2.66 -19.94 -10.06
N ARG A 145 -3.82 -19.59 -9.51
CA ARG A 145 -4.42 -18.26 -9.69
C ARG A 145 -3.48 -17.17 -9.15
N GLN A 146 -2.98 -17.32 -7.94
CA GLN A 146 -2.14 -16.30 -7.31
C GLN A 146 -0.80 -16.12 -8.04
N ARG A 147 -0.15 -17.19 -8.50
CA ARG A 147 1.07 -17.06 -9.31
C ARG A 147 0.81 -16.41 -10.67
N SER A 148 -0.33 -16.70 -11.30
CA SER A 148 -0.72 -16.05 -12.55
C SER A 148 -0.92 -14.55 -12.34
N VAL A 149 -1.75 -14.16 -11.37
CA VAL A 149 -2.15 -12.76 -11.17
C VAL A 149 -1.00 -11.93 -10.57
N TYR A 150 -0.33 -12.44 -9.54
CA TYR A 150 0.59 -11.63 -8.75
C TYR A 150 2.07 -11.78 -9.12
N LEU A 151 2.42 -12.75 -9.95
CA LEU A 151 3.77 -12.85 -10.51
C LEU A 151 3.76 -12.52 -12.00
N ARG A 152 3.06 -13.34 -12.80
CA ARG A 152 3.09 -13.21 -14.26
C ARG A 152 2.51 -11.88 -14.73
N ASP A 153 1.30 -11.54 -14.28
CA ASP A 153 0.61 -10.34 -14.77
C ASP A 153 1.23 -9.03 -14.20
N GLU A 154 1.93 -9.12 -13.05
CA GLU A 154 2.76 -8.04 -12.46
C GLU A 154 4.19 -7.95 -13.07
N GLY A 155 4.49 -8.74 -14.10
CA GLY A 155 5.73 -8.63 -14.87
C GLY A 155 6.96 -9.26 -14.20
N VAL A 156 6.78 -10.21 -13.28
CA VAL A 156 7.89 -10.97 -12.69
C VAL A 156 8.50 -11.90 -13.74
N THR A 157 9.80 -11.75 -14.00
CA THR A 157 10.58 -12.55 -14.95
C THR A 157 11.90 -13.00 -14.31
N PRO A 158 12.55 -14.07 -14.78
CA PRO A 158 13.86 -14.46 -14.26
C PRO A 158 14.89 -13.32 -14.24
N ALA A 159 14.84 -12.41 -15.22
CA ALA A 159 15.76 -11.29 -15.35
C ALA A 159 15.59 -10.20 -14.27
N ASN A 160 14.41 -10.10 -13.62
CA ASN A 160 14.14 -9.04 -12.64
C ASN A 160 13.92 -9.52 -11.20
N ARG A 161 13.95 -10.83 -10.95
CA ARG A 161 13.73 -11.40 -9.60
C ARG A 161 14.68 -10.85 -8.55
N SER A 162 15.98 -10.86 -8.83
CA SER A 162 16.99 -10.35 -7.89
C SER A 162 16.78 -8.87 -7.58
N ARG A 163 16.26 -8.10 -8.54
CA ARG A 163 15.94 -6.68 -8.33
C ARG A 163 14.71 -6.50 -7.43
N ILE A 164 13.67 -7.30 -7.63
CA ILE A 164 12.47 -7.34 -6.77
C ILE A 164 12.84 -7.78 -5.34
N GLU A 165 13.75 -8.74 -5.19
CA GLU A 165 14.24 -9.17 -3.89
C GLU A 165 15.01 -8.04 -3.19
N ALA A 166 15.84 -7.32 -3.95
CA ALA A 166 16.59 -6.16 -3.45
C ALA A 166 15.68 -5.03 -2.96
N ASP A 167 14.49 -4.80 -3.55
CA ASP A 167 13.55 -3.78 -3.04
C ASP A 167 13.19 -3.97 -1.58
N TYR A 168 13.00 -5.22 -1.15
CA TYR A 168 12.74 -5.50 0.26
C TYR A 168 13.99 -5.32 1.12
N LEU A 169 15.16 -5.79 0.66
CA LEU A 169 16.40 -5.68 1.41
C LEU A 169 16.84 -4.22 1.61
N ASP A 170 16.71 -3.41 0.57
CA ASP A 170 17.06 -2.00 0.60
C ASP A 170 16.07 -1.20 1.47
N LEU A 171 14.78 -1.56 1.45
CA LEU A 171 13.80 -1.01 2.38
C LEU A 171 14.19 -1.30 3.83
N LEU A 172 14.56 -2.54 4.14
CA LEU A 172 14.99 -2.90 5.50
C LEU A 172 16.26 -2.15 5.92
N ALA A 173 17.23 -2.01 5.01
CA ALA A 173 18.46 -1.26 5.25
C ALA A 173 18.19 0.24 5.48
N ALA A 174 17.19 0.81 4.79
CA ALA A 174 16.77 2.20 4.98
C ALA A 174 16.01 2.39 6.31
N LEU A 175 15.11 1.48 6.68
CA LEU A 175 14.23 1.65 7.83
C LEU A 175 14.86 1.26 9.17
N ASN A 176 15.75 0.27 9.21
CA ASN A 176 16.28 -0.22 10.49
C ASN A 176 17.09 0.84 11.27
N PRO A 177 17.94 1.68 10.66
CA PRO A 177 18.60 2.79 11.34
C PRO A 177 17.61 3.88 11.81
N VAL A 178 16.56 4.14 11.03
CA VAL A 178 15.50 5.11 11.39
C VAL A 178 14.85 4.68 12.71
N PHE A 179 14.37 3.43 12.79
CA PHE A 179 13.73 2.91 14.00
C PHE A 179 14.70 2.56 15.13
N ALA A 180 16.01 2.79 14.95
CA ALA A 180 16.95 2.76 16.07
C ALA A 180 16.91 4.05 16.89
N THR A 181 16.42 5.16 16.32
CA THR A 181 16.40 6.48 16.94
C THR A 181 15.01 7.11 17.01
N ARG A 182 14.06 6.62 16.20
CA ARG A 182 12.69 7.12 16.14
C ARG A 182 11.68 6.04 16.51
N ASP A 183 10.61 6.45 17.15
CA ASP A 183 9.46 5.57 17.37
C ASP A 183 8.57 5.45 16.12
N TRP A 184 8.52 6.51 15.30
CA TRP A 184 7.70 6.62 14.09
C TRP A 184 8.47 7.28 12.94
N LEU A 185 8.03 7.05 11.71
CA LEU A 185 8.76 7.51 10.52
C LEU A 185 8.98 9.02 10.51
N LEU A 186 7.92 9.79 10.71
CA LEU A 186 7.90 11.22 10.44
C LEU A 186 7.95 12.11 11.70
N GLY A 187 8.35 11.56 12.85
CA GLY A 187 8.47 12.32 14.10
C GLY A 187 8.05 11.54 15.33
N ASP A 188 7.49 12.26 16.30
CA ASP A 188 7.12 11.73 17.62
C ASP A 188 5.74 11.03 17.64
N ALA A 189 5.04 11.04 16.50
CA ALA A 189 3.73 10.42 16.33
C ALA A 189 3.66 9.57 15.06
N PRO A 190 2.87 8.48 15.05
CA PRO A 190 2.57 7.74 13.84
C PRO A 190 1.75 8.61 12.90
N THR A 191 2.03 8.48 11.62
CA THR A 191 1.28 9.16 10.56
C THR A 191 0.75 8.14 9.57
N ARG A 192 -0.01 8.59 8.58
CA ARG A 192 -0.39 7.75 7.43
C ARG A 192 0.81 7.17 6.67
N ALA A 193 2.01 7.75 6.79
CA ALA A 193 3.23 7.16 6.27
C ALA A 193 3.52 5.80 6.92
N ASP A 194 3.41 5.75 8.25
CA ASP A 194 3.59 4.53 9.04
C ASP A 194 2.55 3.49 8.65
N ILE A 195 1.28 3.89 8.52
CA ILE A 195 0.18 3.01 8.07
C ILE A 195 0.44 2.46 6.66
N GLY A 196 0.94 3.29 5.74
CA GLY A 196 1.27 2.87 4.38
C GLY A 196 2.37 1.80 4.33
N LEU A 197 3.46 1.98 5.07
CA LEU A 197 4.52 0.97 5.18
C LEU A 197 4.11 -0.24 6.03
N PHE A 198 3.14 -0.08 6.94
CA PHE A 198 2.61 -1.16 7.75
C PHE A 198 1.86 -2.21 6.91
N GLY A 199 1.14 -1.79 5.86
CA GLY A 199 0.46 -2.69 4.93
C GLY A 199 1.32 -3.86 4.41
N PRO A 200 2.44 -3.59 3.71
CA PRO A 200 3.34 -4.64 3.23
C PRO A 200 4.10 -5.31 4.38
N LEU A 201 4.50 -4.56 5.40
CA LEU A 201 5.35 -5.11 6.45
C LEU A 201 4.60 -6.06 7.39
N PHE A 202 3.33 -5.81 7.69
CA PHE A 202 2.59 -6.61 8.67
C PHE A 202 2.15 -7.97 8.13
N ARG A 203 1.16 -7.99 7.24
CA ARG A 203 0.53 -9.25 6.80
C ARG A 203 1.33 -10.00 5.75
N HIS A 204 2.40 -9.41 5.20
CA HIS A 204 3.30 -10.06 4.24
C HIS A 204 4.70 -10.24 4.82
N PHE A 205 5.52 -9.18 4.88
CA PHE A 205 6.95 -9.37 5.18
C PHE A 205 7.23 -9.91 6.58
N ALA A 206 6.46 -9.53 7.60
CA ALA A 206 6.61 -10.04 8.96
C ALA A 206 5.88 -11.36 9.23
N SER A 207 4.95 -11.76 8.34
CA SER A 207 4.07 -12.93 8.55
C SER A 207 4.42 -14.13 7.67
N ASP A 208 4.93 -13.89 6.46
CA ASP A 208 5.28 -14.96 5.52
C ASP A 208 6.67 -15.54 5.89
N PRO A 209 6.86 -16.88 5.92
CA PRO A 209 8.05 -17.53 6.48
C PRO A 209 9.41 -16.98 6.00
N THR A 210 9.59 -16.81 4.69
CA THR A 210 10.86 -16.39 4.09
C THR A 210 11.19 -14.93 4.44
N PRO A 211 10.34 -13.93 4.11
CA PRO A 211 10.66 -12.55 4.46
C PRO A 211 10.68 -12.32 5.97
N ALA A 212 9.88 -13.05 6.77
CA ALA A 212 9.89 -12.87 8.22
C ALA A 212 11.21 -13.33 8.87
N ALA A 213 11.86 -14.35 8.31
CA ALA A 213 13.21 -14.72 8.74
C ALA A 213 14.20 -13.58 8.42
N ILE A 214 14.17 -13.05 7.21
CA ILE A 214 15.03 -11.93 6.79
C ILE A 214 14.80 -10.69 7.66
N LEU A 215 13.54 -10.33 7.95
CA LEU A 215 13.17 -9.21 8.80
C LEU A 215 13.83 -9.30 10.18
N ARG A 216 13.70 -10.47 10.82
CA ARG A 216 14.23 -10.70 12.18
C ARG A 216 15.76 -10.66 12.20
N ASP A 217 16.40 -11.20 11.18
CA ASP A 217 17.87 -11.29 11.12
C ASP A 217 18.51 -9.94 10.75
N ARG A 218 17.90 -9.18 9.83
CA ARG A 218 18.52 -7.99 9.25
C ARG A 218 17.99 -6.66 9.77
N ALA A 219 16.74 -6.64 10.22
CA ALA A 219 16.06 -5.40 10.61
C ALA A 219 15.13 -5.59 11.83
N PRO A 220 15.67 -6.03 12.98
CA PRO A 220 14.87 -6.28 14.18
C PRO A 220 14.14 -5.04 14.70
N ARG A 221 14.64 -3.82 14.46
CA ARG A 221 13.93 -2.58 14.82
C ARG A 221 12.69 -2.34 13.97
N VAL A 222 12.72 -2.75 12.71
CA VAL A 222 11.54 -2.74 11.85
C VAL A 222 10.52 -3.76 12.36
N ALA A 223 10.97 -4.96 12.78
CA ALA A 223 10.07 -5.96 13.39
C ALA A 223 9.39 -5.43 14.66
N GLU A 224 10.16 -4.76 15.53
CA GLU A 224 9.68 -4.10 16.73
C GLU A 224 8.65 -3.01 16.40
N TRP A 225 8.94 -2.15 15.42
CA TRP A 225 8.02 -1.11 14.96
C TRP A 225 6.70 -1.67 14.42
N VAL A 226 6.72 -2.76 13.65
CA VAL A 226 5.49 -3.45 13.19
C VAL A 226 4.66 -3.89 14.39
N ALA A 227 5.28 -4.51 15.41
CA ALA A 227 4.57 -4.95 16.61
C ALA A 227 4.01 -3.74 17.40
N ARG A 228 4.79 -2.66 17.52
CA ARG A 228 4.40 -1.41 18.20
C ARG A 228 3.15 -0.80 17.55
N LEU A 229 3.13 -0.70 16.22
CA LEU A 229 1.98 -0.15 15.49
C LEU A 229 0.74 -1.04 15.64
N TRP A 230 0.90 -2.36 15.60
CA TRP A 230 -0.23 -3.28 15.80
C TRP A 230 -0.83 -3.20 17.22
N ALA A 231 0.03 -2.96 18.22
CA ALA A 231 -0.36 -2.80 19.62
C ALA A 231 -0.76 -1.36 19.99
N LEU A 232 -0.76 -0.44 19.02
CA LEU A 232 -0.94 0.97 19.26
C LEU A 232 -2.34 1.26 19.82
N ALA A 233 -2.38 1.95 20.96
CA ALA A 233 -3.60 2.50 21.52
C ALA A 233 -3.86 3.92 20.96
N PRO A 234 -5.14 4.32 20.82
CA PRO A 234 -5.50 5.69 20.48
C PRO A 234 -5.00 6.66 21.54
N ASP A 235 -4.66 7.85 21.07
CA ASP A 235 -4.06 8.90 21.90
C ASP A 235 -4.44 10.25 21.28
N PRO A 236 -5.45 10.94 21.84
CA PRO A 236 -5.98 12.18 21.27
C PRO A 236 -4.98 13.34 21.37
N ASP A 237 -4.00 13.26 22.27
CA ASP A 237 -2.99 14.29 22.48
C ASP A 237 -1.77 14.10 21.56
N ARG A 238 -1.73 13.00 20.80
CA ARG A 238 -0.60 12.67 19.94
C ARG A 238 -0.72 13.38 18.59
N THR A 239 0.20 14.30 18.31
CA THR A 239 0.35 14.95 17.01
C THR A 239 1.78 14.84 16.47
N ALA A 240 1.92 14.73 15.15
CA ALA A 240 3.24 14.71 14.52
C ALA A 240 3.80 16.14 14.50
N ALA A 241 4.95 16.32 15.14
CA ALA A 241 5.66 17.60 15.13
C ALA A 241 5.98 18.05 13.69
N PRO A 242 5.94 19.36 13.38
CA PRO A 242 6.35 19.86 12.07
C PRO A 242 7.78 19.45 11.70
N LEU A 243 8.08 19.46 10.39
CA LEU A 243 9.44 19.23 9.87
C LEU A 243 10.35 20.41 10.24
N HIS A 244 10.92 20.41 11.44
CA HIS A 244 11.82 21.48 11.90
C HIS A 244 13.26 21.33 11.37
N HIS A 245 13.70 20.10 11.14
CA HIS A 245 14.98 19.77 10.52
C HIS A 245 14.76 18.67 9.48
N GLY A 246 15.49 18.76 8.36
CA GLY A 246 15.40 17.74 7.34
C GLY A 246 15.75 16.37 7.91
N PRO A 247 14.95 15.33 7.64
CA PRO A 247 15.23 14.02 8.18
C PRO A 247 16.36 13.39 7.36
N GLU A 248 17.60 13.79 7.64
CA GLU A 248 18.80 13.19 7.03
C GLU A 248 18.81 11.67 7.24
N ASP A 249 18.27 11.22 8.37
CA ASP A 249 18.04 9.81 8.70
C ASP A 249 17.00 9.12 7.80
N LEU A 250 16.03 9.85 7.24
CA LEU A 250 15.08 9.33 6.24
C LEU A 250 15.61 9.40 4.81
N ARG A 251 16.75 10.05 4.55
CA ARG A 251 17.28 10.19 3.19
C ARG A 251 17.36 8.85 2.44
N PRO A 252 17.86 7.74 3.04
CA PRO A 252 17.87 6.45 2.36
C PRO A 252 16.48 5.95 1.95
N LEU A 253 15.44 6.20 2.75
CA LEU A 253 14.06 5.85 2.38
C LEU A 253 13.57 6.74 1.24
N LEU A 254 13.80 8.05 1.33
CA LEU A 254 13.42 9.00 0.28
C LEU A 254 14.13 8.65 -1.04
N ASP A 255 15.39 8.23 -1.01
CA ASP A 255 16.08 7.76 -2.21
C ASP A 255 15.40 6.56 -2.87
N LEU A 256 14.78 5.65 -2.10
CA LEU A 256 13.98 4.56 -2.67
C LEU A 256 12.70 5.08 -3.33
N VAL A 257 12.00 6.00 -2.67
CA VAL A 257 10.79 6.64 -3.20
C VAL A 257 11.10 7.40 -4.50
N GLU A 258 12.15 8.20 -4.49
CA GLU A 258 12.56 9.08 -5.58
C GLU A 258 13.13 8.32 -6.77
N ASN A 259 13.98 7.32 -6.53
CA ASN A 259 14.71 6.65 -7.62
C ASN A 259 14.04 5.39 -8.14
N ARG A 260 13.09 4.79 -7.39
CA ARG A 260 12.42 3.53 -7.80
C ARG A 260 10.94 3.71 -8.05
N PHE A 261 10.25 4.40 -7.16
CA PHE A 261 8.80 4.51 -7.23
C PHE A 261 8.32 5.64 -8.14
N LEU A 262 8.80 6.87 -7.97
CA LEU A 262 8.34 7.98 -8.81
C LEU A 262 8.58 7.74 -10.31
N PRO A 263 9.74 7.21 -10.76
CA PRO A 263 9.97 6.88 -12.17
C PRO A 263 9.04 5.79 -12.68
N GLU A 264 8.80 4.74 -11.88
CA GLU A 264 7.84 3.68 -12.22
C GLU A 264 6.42 4.25 -12.39
N MET A 265 5.99 5.09 -11.45
CA MET A 265 4.64 5.67 -11.47
C MET A 265 4.46 6.64 -12.63
N ALA A 266 5.46 7.46 -12.93
CA ALA A 266 5.45 8.36 -14.09
C ALA A 266 5.36 7.57 -15.40
N ALA A 267 6.15 6.49 -15.54
CA ALA A 267 6.08 5.61 -16.70
C ALA A 267 4.71 4.93 -16.82
N ASN A 268 4.09 4.53 -15.70
CA ASN A 268 2.75 3.96 -15.70
C ASN A 268 1.69 4.99 -16.09
N GLN A 269 1.76 6.20 -15.53
CA GLN A 269 0.85 7.30 -15.85
C GLN A 269 0.93 7.67 -17.33
N LEU A 270 2.14 7.79 -17.89
CA LEU A 270 2.33 8.03 -19.32
C LEU A 270 1.68 6.93 -20.16
N ALA A 271 1.97 5.65 -19.85
CA ALA A 271 1.40 4.53 -20.59
C ALA A 271 -0.13 4.52 -20.56
N VAL A 272 -0.75 4.85 -19.42
CA VAL A 272 -2.21 4.96 -19.31
C VAL A 272 -2.74 6.12 -20.16
N ARG A 273 -2.11 7.29 -20.09
CA ARG A 273 -2.53 8.49 -20.86
C ARG A 273 -2.41 8.27 -22.37
N GLU A 274 -1.43 7.49 -22.81
CA GLU A 274 -1.23 7.13 -24.23
C GLU A 274 -2.11 5.96 -24.69
N GLY A 275 -2.88 5.33 -23.79
CA GLY A 275 -3.63 4.11 -24.11
C GLY A 275 -2.75 2.88 -24.37
N SER A 276 -1.48 2.93 -23.97
CA SER A 276 -0.54 1.82 -24.09
C SER A 276 -0.96 0.65 -23.19
N PRO A 277 -1.00 -0.60 -23.70
CA PRO A 277 -1.45 -1.75 -22.91
C PRO A 277 -0.47 -2.14 -21.80
N ARG A 278 0.78 -1.66 -21.87
CA ARG A 278 1.85 -2.01 -20.93
C ARG A 278 2.64 -0.79 -20.51
N THR A 279 2.99 -0.76 -19.24
CA THR A 279 4.03 0.11 -18.69
C THR A 279 5.39 -0.54 -18.90
N ARG A 280 6.40 0.27 -19.20
CA ARG A 280 7.81 -0.15 -19.23
C ARG A 280 8.65 0.89 -18.51
N TYR A 281 9.53 0.44 -17.64
CA TYR A 281 10.52 1.30 -16.99
C TYR A 281 11.79 0.49 -16.70
N THR A 282 12.90 1.19 -16.48
CA THR A 282 14.19 0.58 -16.17
C THR A 282 14.65 1.06 -14.81
N ASP A 283 15.15 0.13 -14.01
CA ASP A 283 15.65 0.39 -12.66
C ASP A 283 16.91 -0.45 -12.44
N ALA A 284 18.02 0.23 -12.09
CA ALA A 284 19.35 -0.36 -11.98
C ALA A 284 19.75 -1.25 -13.18
N GLY A 285 19.42 -0.81 -14.40
CA GLY A 285 19.70 -1.55 -15.64
C GLY A 285 18.76 -2.73 -15.94
N VAL A 286 17.79 -3.00 -15.07
CA VAL A 286 16.79 -4.07 -15.25
C VAL A 286 15.49 -3.46 -15.78
N THR A 287 14.98 -4.01 -16.88
CA THR A 287 13.71 -3.56 -17.46
C THR A 287 12.53 -4.31 -16.86
N PHE A 288 11.56 -3.55 -16.38
CA PHE A 288 10.26 -4.04 -15.94
C PHE A 288 9.22 -3.75 -17.01
N ALA A 289 8.32 -4.70 -17.22
CA ALA A 289 7.18 -4.53 -18.11
C ALA A 289 5.95 -5.24 -17.54
N TYR A 290 4.89 -4.50 -17.29
CA TYR A 290 3.63 -5.03 -16.75
C TYR A 290 2.44 -4.31 -17.39
N ARG A 291 1.22 -4.76 -17.11
CA ARG A 291 0.01 -4.14 -17.66
C ARG A 291 -0.12 -2.70 -17.15
N ALA A 292 -0.40 -1.75 -18.05
CA ALA A 292 -0.67 -0.38 -17.64
C ALA A 292 -1.86 -0.33 -16.66
N ASN A 293 -1.69 0.37 -15.54
CA ASN A 293 -2.62 0.35 -14.44
C ASN A 293 -3.23 1.74 -14.19
N PRO A 294 -4.51 1.98 -14.53
CA PRO A 294 -5.13 3.29 -14.38
C PRO A 294 -5.30 3.69 -12.90
N TYR A 295 -5.44 2.74 -11.97
CA TYR A 295 -5.49 3.04 -10.54
C TYR A 295 -4.17 3.64 -10.05
N ARG A 296 -3.02 3.05 -10.43
CA ARG A 296 -1.69 3.61 -10.12
C ARG A 296 -1.51 5.00 -10.73
N ALA A 297 -1.96 5.19 -11.97
CA ALA A 297 -1.89 6.50 -12.61
C ALA A 297 -2.72 7.56 -11.87
N TRP A 298 -3.93 7.21 -11.43
CA TRP A 298 -4.76 8.07 -10.58
C TRP A 298 -4.11 8.38 -9.22
N ARG A 299 -3.44 7.41 -8.59
CA ARG A 299 -2.68 7.65 -7.36
C ARG A 299 -1.58 8.71 -7.56
N LEU A 300 -0.88 8.70 -8.68
CA LEU A 300 0.08 9.76 -9.01
C LEU A 300 -0.60 11.09 -9.33
N ASP A 301 -1.71 11.09 -10.09
CA ASP A 301 -2.51 12.31 -10.35
C ASP A 301 -2.94 12.98 -9.02
N ARG A 302 -3.34 12.17 -8.02
CA ARG A 302 -3.68 12.67 -6.67
C ARG A 302 -2.50 13.33 -5.96
N LEU A 303 -1.31 12.74 -6.04
CA LEU A 303 -0.09 13.35 -5.47
C LEU A 303 0.24 14.66 -6.19
N GLN A 304 0.17 14.69 -7.52
CA GLN A 304 0.41 15.91 -8.31
C GLN A 304 -0.59 17.02 -7.96
N ALA A 305 -1.87 16.68 -7.81
CA ALA A 305 -2.90 17.61 -7.37
C ALA A 305 -2.66 18.14 -5.94
N SER A 306 -2.26 17.26 -5.02
CA SER A 306 -1.91 17.64 -3.63
C SER A 306 -0.71 18.59 -3.61
N TYR A 307 0.35 18.29 -4.37
CA TYR A 307 1.54 19.14 -4.50
C TYR A 307 1.19 20.53 -5.09
N ALA A 308 0.34 20.56 -6.12
CA ALA A 308 -0.14 21.79 -6.73
C ALA A 308 -1.05 22.63 -5.81
N ALA A 309 -1.64 22.04 -4.78
CA ALA A 309 -2.44 22.76 -3.77
C ALA A 309 -1.59 23.36 -2.63
N LEU A 310 -0.32 22.94 -2.48
CA LEU A 310 0.58 23.48 -1.46
C LEU A 310 0.92 24.95 -1.71
N ASP A 311 1.04 25.71 -0.62
CA ASP A 311 1.54 27.07 -0.66
C ASP A 311 3.05 27.13 -0.98
N PRO A 312 3.60 28.30 -1.33
CA PRO A 312 5.01 28.43 -1.67
C PRO A 312 5.98 28.03 -0.53
N ALA A 313 5.60 28.21 0.73
CA ALA A 313 6.46 27.89 1.87
C ALA A 313 6.58 26.37 2.06
N ALA A 314 5.45 25.65 1.98
CA ALA A 314 5.42 24.19 2.04
C ALA A 314 6.18 23.56 0.86
N ARG A 315 6.05 24.11 -0.37
CA ARG A 315 6.84 23.64 -1.53
C ARG A 315 8.33 23.89 -1.35
N ALA A 316 8.72 25.05 -0.80
CA ALA A 316 10.11 25.36 -0.51
C ALA A 316 10.69 24.39 0.53
N SER A 317 9.92 24.06 1.58
CA SER A 317 10.31 23.05 2.57
C SER A 317 10.50 21.66 1.94
N LEU A 318 9.56 21.21 1.11
CA LEU A 318 9.68 19.92 0.41
C LEU A 318 10.88 19.88 -0.54
N GLY A 319 11.18 20.98 -1.22
CA GLY A 319 12.34 21.10 -2.11
C GLY A 319 13.70 20.97 -1.40
N GLN A 320 13.74 21.07 -0.06
CA GLN A 320 14.94 20.79 0.74
C GLN A 320 15.12 19.29 1.02
N HIS A 321 14.07 18.49 0.87
CA HIS A 321 14.08 17.05 1.20
C HIS A 321 13.97 16.15 -0.03
N LEU A 322 13.30 16.62 -1.08
CA LEU A 322 13.12 15.91 -2.34
C LEU A 322 14.09 16.43 -3.40
N GLY A 323 14.67 15.52 -4.17
CA GLY A 323 15.51 15.85 -5.31
C GLY A 323 14.74 16.58 -6.44
N PRO A 324 15.46 17.34 -7.29
CA PRO A 324 14.84 18.16 -8.33
C PRO A 324 14.04 17.35 -9.36
N GLY A 325 14.44 16.11 -9.68
CA GLY A 325 13.70 15.24 -10.59
C GLY A 325 12.35 14.79 -10.02
N SER A 326 12.30 14.52 -8.72
CA SER A 326 11.10 14.16 -7.99
C SER A 326 10.14 15.35 -7.92
N VAL A 327 10.66 16.53 -7.56
CA VAL A 327 9.89 17.77 -7.59
C VAL A 327 9.33 18.04 -8.99
N ALA A 328 10.13 17.86 -10.04
CA ALA A 328 9.66 18.05 -11.43
C ALA A 328 8.51 17.10 -11.78
N THR A 329 8.59 15.83 -11.37
CA THR A 329 7.53 14.82 -11.60
C THR A 329 6.25 15.17 -10.83
N LEU A 330 6.38 15.64 -9.59
CA LEU A 330 5.25 16.00 -8.72
C LEU A 330 4.61 17.35 -9.11
N ALA A 331 5.39 18.26 -9.71
CA ALA A 331 4.91 19.56 -10.18
C ALA A 331 4.25 19.51 -11.56
N LEU A 332 4.25 18.35 -12.24
CA LEU A 332 3.54 18.21 -13.51
C LEU A 332 2.05 18.46 -13.31
N PRO A 333 1.41 19.29 -14.15
CA PRO A 333 -0.02 19.51 -14.06
C PRO A 333 -0.79 18.22 -14.35
N PRO A 334 -2.01 18.07 -13.80
CA PRO A 334 -2.89 16.98 -14.20
C PRO A 334 -3.11 17.01 -15.72
N GLY A 335 -3.15 15.82 -16.33
CA GLY A 335 -3.37 15.69 -17.76
C GLY A 335 -4.73 16.29 -18.20
N PRO A 336 -4.91 16.57 -19.50
CA PRO A 336 -6.13 17.20 -20.02
C PRO A 336 -7.39 16.35 -19.81
N GLN A 337 -7.25 15.03 -19.68
CA GLN A 337 -8.32 14.13 -19.24
C GLN A 337 -7.96 13.54 -17.88
N PRO A 338 -8.78 13.76 -16.82
CA PRO A 338 -8.51 13.22 -15.51
C PRO A 338 -8.65 11.69 -15.51
N ILE A 339 -7.66 10.99 -14.98
CA ILE A 339 -7.75 9.55 -14.75
C ILE A 339 -8.58 9.37 -13.49
N ALA A 340 -9.89 9.15 -13.63
CA ALA A 340 -10.80 9.07 -12.50
C ALA A 340 -11.16 7.62 -12.15
N PRO A 341 -11.37 7.31 -10.85
CA PRO A 341 -11.95 6.04 -10.47
C PRO A 341 -13.33 5.88 -11.13
N PRO A 342 -13.73 4.63 -11.41
CA PRO A 342 -15.08 4.35 -11.91
C PRO A 342 -16.14 4.96 -11.00
N SER A 343 -17.20 5.52 -11.60
CA SER A 343 -18.38 5.97 -10.87
C SER A 343 -19.06 4.80 -10.13
N SER A 344 -19.65 5.11 -8.97
CA SER A 344 -20.41 4.19 -8.08
C SER A 344 -21.50 3.39 -8.81
N PRO A 345 -22.02 2.29 -8.22
CA PRO A 345 -22.22 1.01 -8.91
C PRO A 345 -23.10 1.12 -10.16
N GLY A 346 -22.44 1.06 -11.32
CA GLY A 346 -23.10 0.68 -12.57
C GLY A 346 -23.27 -0.84 -12.67
N ALA A 347 -23.87 -1.33 -13.76
CA ALA A 347 -24.11 -2.77 -13.98
C ALA A 347 -22.84 -3.64 -14.03
N VAL A 348 -21.66 -3.04 -14.25
CA VAL A 348 -20.37 -3.73 -14.38
C VAL A 348 -19.51 -3.50 -13.14
N VAL A 349 -19.26 -4.59 -12.41
CA VAL A 349 -18.36 -4.59 -11.24
C VAL A 349 -16.93 -4.65 -11.73
N ARG A 350 -16.06 -3.76 -11.23
CA ARG A 350 -14.66 -3.68 -11.68
C ARG A 350 -13.68 -4.27 -10.69
N ASP A 351 -12.47 -4.64 -11.12
CA ASP A 351 -11.40 -5.00 -10.19
C ASP A 351 -10.48 -3.81 -9.81
N ARG A 352 -9.43 -4.05 -9.01
CA ARG A 352 -8.47 -3.01 -8.60
C ARG A 352 -7.71 -2.36 -9.76
N TRP A 353 -7.72 -2.95 -10.95
CA TRP A 353 -7.13 -2.39 -12.17
C TRP A 353 -8.18 -1.69 -13.03
N TRP A 354 -9.40 -1.50 -12.49
CA TRP A 354 -10.57 -0.91 -13.14
C TRP A 354 -10.99 -1.62 -14.43
N ARG A 355 -10.83 -2.94 -14.45
CA ARG A 355 -11.27 -3.82 -15.55
C ARG A 355 -12.69 -4.29 -15.37
#